data_AF-B0L1R9-F1
#
_entry.id   AF-B0L1R9-F1
#
_cell.length_a   1.000
_cell.length_b   1.000
_cell.length_c   1.000
_cell.angle_alpha   90.00
_cell.angle_beta   90.00
_cell.angle_gamma   90.00
#
_symmetry.space_group_name_H-M   'P 1'
#
loop_
_entity.id
_entity.type
_entity.pdbx_description
1 polymer ?
#
loop_
_entity_poly.entity_id
_entity_poly.type
_entity_poly.pdbx_seq_one_letter_code
_entity_poly.pdbx_strand_id
1 'polypeptide(L)' 'RSLSPTARRMFDYFATHKEPFPLKLETFRLMCGSDSTRPKKWREQVGGACEELREIGLVESAWVNN' A
#
# COMPACT_ATOMS: atom_id res chain seq x y z
N ARG A 1 -8.64 -15.07 -3.02
CA ARG A 1 -8.86 -13.68 -2.55
C ARG A 1 -8.40 -12.74 -3.65
N SER A 2 -9.31 -11.92 -4.19
CA SER A 2 -9.03 -10.97 -5.27
C SER A 2 -8.61 -9.63 -4.69
N LEU A 3 -7.34 -9.52 -4.31
CA LEU A 3 -6.72 -8.24 -3.94
C LEU A 3 -6.35 -7.46 -5.20
N SER A 4 -6.44 -6.14 -5.15
CA SER A 4 -5.80 -5.30 -6.17
C SER A 4 -4.27 -5.54 -6.19
N PRO A 5 -3.59 -5.33 -7.34
CA PRO A 5 -2.15 -5.53 -7.42
C PRO A 5 -1.36 -4.74 -6.38
N THR A 6 -1.79 -3.50 -6.09
CA THR A 6 -1.19 -2.62 -5.08
C THR A 6 -1.43 -3.14 -3.66
N ALA A 7 -2.66 -3.53 -3.32
CA ALA A 7 -2.97 -4.10 -2.01
C ALA A 7 -2.25 -5.43 -1.78
N ARG A 8 -2.12 -6.26 -2.82
CA ARG A 8 -1.32 -7.50 -2.75
C ARG A 8 0.14 -7.22 -2.43
N ARG A 9 0.77 -6.29 -3.14
CA ARG A 9 2.17 -5.90 -2.88
C ARG A 9 2.37 -5.28 -1.50
N MET A 10 1.42 -4.48 -1.06
CA MET A 10 1.41 -3.91 0.29
C MET A 10 1.33 -5.01 1.36
N PHE A 11 0.44 -5.98 1.17
CA PHE A 11 0.31 -7.12 2.07
C PHE A 11 1.57 -7.99 2.10
N ASP A 12 2.17 -8.29 0.94
CA ASP A 12 3.43 -9.05 0.87
C ASP A 12 4.54 -8.30 1.64
N TYR A 13 4.62 -6.97 1.53
CA TYR A 13 5.57 -6.16 2.30
C TYR A 13 5.35 -6.27 3.82
N PHE A 14 4.11 -6.14 4.29
CA PHE A 14 3.77 -6.28 5.71
C PHE A 14 4.01 -7.69 6.23
N ALA A 15 3.73 -8.73 5.44
CA ALA A 15 3.96 -10.12 5.85
C ALA A 15 5.45 -10.44 6.05
N THR A 16 6.35 -9.74 5.34
CA THR A 16 7.80 -9.91 5.52
C THR A 16 8.39 -9.10 6.68
N HIS A 17 7.68 -8.11 7.21
CA HIS A 17 8.16 -7.23 8.27
C HIS A 17 7.17 -7.26 9.45
N LYS A 18 7.57 -7.88 10.57
CA LYS A 18 6.73 -7.99 11.78
C LYS A 18 6.31 -6.62 12.34
N GLU A 19 7.16 -5.61 12.17
CA GLU A 19 6.89 -4.19 12.43
C GLU A 19 7.41 -3.37 11.23
N PRO A 20 6.58 -3.14 10.21
CA PRO A 20 7.02 -2.40 9.03
C PRO A 20 7.28 -0.94 9.41
N PHE A 21 8.50 -0.47 9.15
CA PHE A 21 8.82 0.94 9.28
C PHE A 21 7.98 1.78 8.31
N PRO A 22 7.74 3.07 8.62
CA PRO A 22 7.07 3.98 7.70
C PRO A 22 7.76 3.98 6.34
N LEU A 23 7.03 3.57 5.31
CA LEU A 23 7.55 3.43 3.95
C LEU A 23 7.26 4.71 3.16
N LYS A 24 8.30 5.28 2.53
CA LYS A 24 8.12 6.42 1.63
C LYS A 24 7.24 6.03 0.45
N LEU A 25 6.24 6.84 0.13
CA LEU A 25 5.34 6.61 -1.01
C LEU A 25 6.09 6.42 -2.33
N GLU A 26 7.17 7.16 -2.54
CA GLU A 26 8.00 7.03 -3.74
C GLU A 26 8.69 5.67 -3.81
N THR A 27 9.28 5.20 -2.70
CA THR A 27 9.86 3.86 -2.60
C THR A 27 8.80 2.79 -2.86
N PHE A 28 7.62 2.93 -2.28
CA PHE A 28 6.51 2.01 -2.53
C PHE A 28 6.07 1.99 -4.00
N ARG A 29 6.05 3.16 -4.66
CA ARG A 29 5.75 3.27 -6.10
C ARG A 29 6.72 2.44 -6.93
N LEU A 30 8.01 2.60 -6.66
CA LEU A 30 9.08 1.88 -7.37
C LEU A 30 8.96 0.37 -7.13
N MET A 31 8.68 -0.06 -5.89
CA MET A 31 8.47 -1.48 -5.57
C MET A 31 7.26 -2.09 -6.28
N CYS A 32 6.20 -1.31 -6.50
CA CYS A 32 5.02 -1.73 -7.25
C CYS A 32 5.21 -1.68 -8.77
N GLY A 33 6.32 -1.12 -9.28
CA GLY A 33 6.51 -0.87 -10.71
C GLY A 33 5.44 0.06 -11.30
N SER A 34 4.91 0.99 -10.51
CA SER A 34 3.79 1.84 -10.92
C SER A 34 4.26 3.03 -11.77
N ASP A 35 3.66 3.18 -12.96
CA ASP A 35 3.88 4.31 -13.88
C ASP A 35 3.22 5.63 -13.41
N SER A 36 2.64 5.67 -12.21
CA SER A 36 1.94 6.84 -11.69
C SER A 36 2.93 7.97 -11.39
N THR A 37 3.15 8.85 -12.38
CA THR A 37 4.07 10.00 -12.25
C THR A 37 3.53 11.13 -11.39
N ARG A 38 2.22 11.13 -11.10
CA ARG A 38 1.54 12.19 -10.33
C ARG A 38 1.44 11.79 -8.84
N PRO A 39 2.13 12.49 -7.92
CA PRO A 39 2.14 12.15 -6.50
C PRO A 39 0.74 12.08 -5.87
N LYS A 40 -0.16 13.00 -6.24
CA LYS A 40 -1.54 13.04 -5.73
C LYS A 40 -2.33 11.77 -6.11
N LYS A 41 -2.29 11.39 -7.39
CA LYS A 41 -2.95 10.18 -7.88
C LYS A 41 -2.38 8.93 -7.22
N TRP A 42 -1.05 8.88 -7.07
CA TRP A 42 -0.40 7.76 -6.37
C TRP A 42 -0.85 7.66 -4.91
N ARG A 43 -0.92 8.79 -4.20
CA ARG A 43 -1.44 8.83 -2.83
C ARG A 43 -2.87 8.27 -2.74
N GLU A 44 -3.76 8.66 -3.66
CA GLU A 44 -5.15 8.14 -3.71
C GLU A 44 -5.18 6.62 -3.95
N GLN A 45 -4.34 6.11 -4.86
CA GLN A 45 -4.24 4.68 -5.12
C GLN A 45 -3.73 3.89 -3.92
N VAL A 46 -2.71 4.39 -3.22
CA VAL A 46 -2.18 3.75 -2.01
C VAL A 46 -3.19 3.82 -0.88
N GLY A 47 -3.89 4.95 -0.71
CA GLY A 47 -4.98 5.09 0.26
C GLY A 47 -6.09 4.06 0.01
N GLY A 48 -6.53 3.90 -1.23
CA GLY A 48 -7.52 2.87 -1.58
C GLY A 48 -7.04 1.44 -1.27
N ALA A 49 -5.76 1.15 -1.48
CA ALA A 49 -5.18 -0.14 -1.11
C ALA A 49 -5.13 -0.35 0.42
N CYS A 50 -4.85 0.69 1.20
CA CYS A 50 -4.92 0.60 2.67
C CYS A 50 -6.34 0.29 3.15
N GLU A 51 -7.34 0.97 2.59
CA GLU A 51 -8.75 0.74 2.90
C GLU A 51 -9.18 -0.69 2.52
N GLU A 52 -8.83 -1.14 1.32
CA GLU A 52 -9.11 -2.50 0.84
C GLU A 52 -8.57 -3.56 1.81
N LEU A 53 -7.33 -3.42 2.28
CA LEU A 53 -6.73 -4.34 3.25
C LEU A 53 -7.43 -4.33 4.61
N ARG A 54 -7.94 -3.16 5.03
CA ARG A 54 -8.69 -3.02 6.28
C ARG A 54 -10.07 -3.65 6.18
N GLU A 55 -10.80 -3.41 5.08
CA GLU A 55 -12.15 -3.95 4.85
C GLU A 55 -12.19 -5.49 4.87
N ILE A 56 -11.16 -6.13 4.34
CA ILE A 56 -11.04 -7.60 4.33
C ILE A 56 -10.38 -8.18 5.59
N GLY A 57 -9.99 -7.34 6.55
CA GLY A 57 -9.39 -7.73 7.82
C GLY A 57 -7.98 -8.33 7.71
N LEU A 58 -7.20 -7.96 6.69
CA LEU A 58 -5.80 -8.40 6.56
C LEU A 58 -4.83 -7.58 7.42
N VAL A 59 -5.21 -6.34 7.76
CA VAL A 59 -4.44 -5.45 8.64
C VAL A 59 -5.37 -4.78 9.64
N GLU A 60 -4.87 -4.54 10.85
CA GLU A 60 -5.63 -3.80 11.88
C GLU A 60 -5.74 -2.31 11.52
N SER A 61 -4.64 -1.71 11.08
CA SER A 61 -4.60 -0.32 10.62
C SER A 61 -3.52 -0.11 9.56
N ALA A 62 -3.85 0.70 8.55
CA ALA A 62 -2.92 1.18 7.53
C ALA A 62 -3.43 2.54 7.04
N TRP A 63 -2.54 3.52 6.92
CA TRP A 63 -2.88 4.86 6.44
C TRP A 63 -1.69 5.50 5.72
N VAL A 64 -1.99 6.50 4.91
CA VAL A 64 -0.98 7.33 4.26
C VAL A 64 -0.82 8.61 5.06
N ASN A 65 0.39 8.85 5.58
CA ASN A 65 0.69 10.11 6.27
C ASN A 65 0.83 11.27 5.25
N ASN A 66 0.45 12.48 5.66
CA ASN A 66 0.28 13.62 4.77
C ASN A 66 1.62 14.21 4.31
#